data_AF-A0A8H9G398-F1
#
_entry.id   AF-A0A8H9G398-F1
#
_cell.length_a   1.000
_cell.length_b   1.000
_cell.length_c   1.000
_cell.angle_alpha   90.00
_cell.angle_beta   90.00
_cell.angle_gamma   90.00
#
_symmetry.space_group_name_H-M   'P 1'
#
loop_
_entity.id
_entity.type
_entity.pdbx_description
1 polymer ?
#
loop_
_entity_poly.entity_id
_entity_poly.type
_entity_poly.pdbx_seq_one_letter_code
_entity_poly.pdbx_strand_id
1 'polypeptide(L)' 'MLIGDKGVRAIPAEDGSIDGIIGTLTIHHWTNLKKSFAEINRVLRNNGRVILFTSTPDQMRG' A
#
# COMPACT_ATOMS: atom_id res chain seq x y z
N MET A 1 8.24 -3.42 -2.77
CA MET A 1 8.36 -1.97 -2.46
C MET A 1 7.84 -1.70 -1.06
N LEU A 2 8.58 -0.95 -0.23
CA LEU A 2 8.08 -0.42 1.04
C LEU A 2 7.42 0.93 0.77
N ILE A 3 6.15 1.08 1.14
CA ILE A 3 5.41 2.34 0.97
C ILE A 3 5.61 3.20 2.24
N GLY A 4 6.18 4.39 2.06
CA GLY A 4 6.42 5.35 3.13
C GLY A 4 5.26 6.33 3.40
N ASP A 5 5.42 7.06 4.50
CA ASP A 5 4.45 7.86 5.27
C ASP A 5 3.59 8.91 4.52
N LYS A 6 3.95 9.30 3.29
CA LYS A 6 3.27 10.39 2.56
C LYS A 6 2.18 9.93 1.58
N GLY A 7 1.75 8.68 1.72
CA GLY A 7 0.77 8.04 0.85
C GLY A 7 1.39 7.54 -0.46
N VAL A 8 0.81 6.48 -1.02
CA VAL A 8 1.26 5.93 -2.30
C VAL A 8 0.87 6.89 -3.41
N ARG A 9 1.82 7.69 -3.90
CA ARG A 9 1.63 8.54 -5.08
C ARG A 9 2.91 8.42 -5.90
N ALA A 10 2.77 8.06 -7.18
CA ALA A 10 3.89 7.91 -8.12
C ALA A 10 4.95 6.90 -7.65
N ILE A 11 4.55 5.63 -7.52
CA ILE A 11 5.50 4.53 -7.41
C ILE A 11 6.38 4.55 -8.68
N PRO A 12 7.72 4.65 -8.56
CA PRO A 12 8.63 4.65 -9.70
C PRO A 12 8.82 3.22 -10.24
N ALA A 13 7.73 2.62 -10.70
CA ALA A 13 7.68 1.31 -11.33
C ALA A 13 6.71 1.34 -12.50
N GLU A 14 6.98 0.49 -13.49
CA GLU A 14 6.14 0.32 -14.67
C GLU A 14 4.80 -0.32 -14.28
N ASP A 15 3.80 -0.10 -15.13
CA ASP A 15 2.50 -0.73 -15.00
C ASP A 15 2.64 -2.25 -15.04
N GLY A 16 2.00 -2.96 -14.10
CA GLY A 16 2.04 -4.42 -14.07
C GLY A 16 3.42 -5.05 -13.83
N SER A 17 4.42 -4.31 -13.33
CA SER A 17 5.78 -4.80 -13.13
C SER A 17 6.04 -5.45 -11.76
N ILE A 18 5.11 -5.31 -10.81
CA ILE A 18 5.29 -5.74 -9.42
C ILE A 18 4.47 -6.99 -9.11
N ASP A 19 5.12 -8.05 -8.62
CA ASP A 19 4.47 -9.27 -8.15
C ASP A 19 3.66 -9.07 -6.86
N GLY A 20 4.16 -8.23 -5.96
CA GLY A 20 3.51 -8.01 -4.67
C GLY A 20 4.00 -6.79 -3.90
N ILE A 21 3.13 -6.29 -3.04
CA ILE A 21 3.35 -5.11 -2.20
C ILE A 21 3.03 -5.48 -0.76
N ILE A 22 3.91 -5.06 0.17
CA ILE A 22 3.70 -5.21 1.60
C ILE A 22 3.65 -3.80 2.21
N GLY A 23 2.54 -3.47 2.85
CA GLY A 23 2.38 -2.27 3.67
C GLY A 23 2.36 -2.65 5.13
N THR A 24 3.34 -2.17 5.90
CA THR A 24 3.48 -2.47 7.33
C THR A 24 3.25 -1.21 8.13
N LEU A 25 2.20 -1.18 8.95
CA LEU A 25 1.85 -0.08 9.86
C LEU A 25 1.88 1.31 9.21
N THR A 26 1.47 1.41 7.94
CA THR A 26 1.53 2.68 7.17
C THR A 26 0.18 3.16 6.68
N ILE A 27 -0.80 2.27 6.52
CA ILE A 27 -2.07 2.60 5.85
C ILE A 27 -2.87 3.72 6.56
N HIS A 28 -2.70 3.88 7.88
CA HIS A 28 -3.34 4.95 8.65
C HIS A 28 -2.74 6.34 8.41
N HIS A 29 -1.57 6.44 7.78
CA HIS A 29 -0.95 7.70 7.35
C HIS A 29 -1.32 8.09 5.91
N TRP A 30 -2.00 7.21 5.16
CA TRP A 30 -2.33 7.48 3.77
C TRP A 30 -3.49 8.48 3.67
N THR A 31 -3.18 9.69 3.20
CA THR A 31 -4.14 10.80 3.07
C THR A 31 -5.33 10.52 2.14
N ASN A 32 -5.19 9.65 1.14
CA ASN A 32 -6.26 9.30 0.22
C ASN A 32 -6.14 7.84 -0.21
N LEU A 33 -6.87 6.97 0.48
CA LEU A 33 -6.85 5.52 0.23
C LEU A 33 -7.21 5.17 -1.21
N LYS A 34 -8.22 5.81 -1.81
CA LYS A 34 -8.64 5.53 -3.19
C LYS A 34 -7.51 5.77 -4.20
N LYS A 35 -6.82 6.92 -4.09
CA LYS A 35 -5.67 7.23 -4.95
C LYS A 35 -4.51 6.27 -4.68
N SER A 36 -4.26 5.92 -3.43
CA SER A 36 -3.19 5.00 -3.07
C SER A 36 -3.43 3.58 -3.58
N PHE A 37 -4.65 3.05 -3.45
CA PHE A 37 -5.00 1.74 -4.01
C PHE A 37 -5.00 1.74 -5.54
N ALA A 38 -5.39 2.85 -6.19
CA ALA A 38 -5.28 2.98 -7.64
C ALA A 38 -3.82 2.90 -8.13
N GLU A 39 -2.90 3.58 -7.43
CA GLU A 39 -1.47 3.54 -7.75
C GLU A 39 -0.83 2.19 -7.46
N ILE A 40 -1.22 1.53 -6.36
CA ILE A 40 -0.86 0.14 -6.06
C ILE A 40 -1.33 -0.79 -7.19
N ASN A 41 -2.59 -0.64 -7.63
CA ASN A 41 -3.15 -1.47 -8.70
C ASN A 41 -2.46 -1.22 -10.05
N ARG A 42 -2.03 0.01 -10.34
CA ARG A 42 -1.29 0.35 -11.57
C ARG A 42 -0.03 -0.49 -11.70
N VAL A 43 0.77 -0.57 -10.64
CA VAL A 43 2.08 -1.26 -10.69
C VAL A 43 1.99 -2.76 -10.48
N LEU A 44 0.90 -3.28 -9.90
CA LEU A 44 0.72 -4.71 -9.69
C LEU A 44 0.39 -5.43 -10.99
N ARG A 45 1.06 -6.55 -11.24
CA ARG A 45 0.68 -7.44 -12.34
C ARG A 45 -0.67 -8.10 -12.09
N ASN A 46 -1.22 -8.70 -13.14
CA ASN A 46 -2.36 -9.61 -13.01
C ASN A 46 -2.08 -10.70 -11.98
N ASN A 47 -3.01 -10.89 -11.04
CA ASN A 47 -2.89 -11.79 -9.89
C ASN A 47 -1.77 -11.43 -8.87
N GLY A 48 -1.19 -10.23 -8.96
CA GLY A 48 -0.30 -9.69 -7.94
C GLY A 48 -1.03 -9.50 -6.61
N ARG A 49 -0.30 -9.53 -5.50
CA ARG A 49 -0.89 -9.51 -4.15
C ARG A 49 -0.46 -8.30 -3.34
N VAL A 50 -1.41 -7.75 -2.59
CA VAL A 50 -1.14 -6.77 -1.54
C VAL A 50 -1.33 -7.43 -0.19
N ILE A 51 -0.33 -7.29 0.68
CA ILE A 51 -0.43 -7.67 2.08
C ILE A 51 -0.37 -6.39 2.91
N LEU A 52 -1.39 -6.17 3.72
CA LEU A 52 -1.45 -5.05 4.64
C LEU A 52 -1.37 -5.59 6.06
N PHE A 53 -0.28 -5.28 6.74
CA PHE A 53 -0.16 -5.47 8.17
C PHE A 53 -0.46 -4.14 8.85
N THR A 54 -1.54 -4.08 9.61
CA THR A 54 -1.94 -2.86 10.33
C THR A 54 -2.60 -3.20 11.66
N SER A 55 -2.87 -2.17 12.46
CA SER A 55 -3.57 -2.28 13.73
C SER A 55 -4.84 -1.45 13.71
N THR A 56 -5.83 -1.92 14.45
CA THR A 56 -7.00 -1.16 14.86
C THR A 56 -6.69 -0.42 16.16
N PRO A 57 -7.41 0.67 16.49
CA PRO A 57 -7.31 1.32 17.79
C PRO A 57 -7.47 0.31 18.95
N ASP A 58 -8.34 -0.66 18.77
CA ASP A 58 -8.63 -1.73 19.74
C ASP A 58 -7.41 -2.58 20.09
N GLN A 59 -6.61 -2.92 19.09
CA GLN A 59 -5.38 -3.70 19.28
C GLN A 59 -4.27 -2.92 19.98
N MET A 60 -4.36 -1.59 20.03
CA MET A 60 -3.33 -0.71 20.60
C MET A 60 -3.64 -0.27 22.04
N ARG A 61 -4.69 -0.81 22.67
CA ARG A 61 -5.13 -0.38 24.01
C ARG A 61 -4.26 -0.81 25.18
N GLY A 62 -3.31 -1.74 24.99
CA GLY A 62 -2.43 -2.25 26.06
C GLY A 62 -3.13 -3.26 26.96
#